data_AF-A0A7S4ALJ6-F1
#
_entry.id   AF-A0A7S4ALJ6-F1
#
_cell.length_a   1.000
_cell.length_b   1.000
_cell.length_c   1.000
_cell.angle_alpha   90.00
_cell.angle_beta   90.00
_cell.angle_gamma   90.00
#
_symmetry.space_group_name_H-M   'P 1'
#
loop_
_entity.id
_entity.type
_entity.pdbx_description
1 polymer ?
#
loop_
_entity_poly.entity_id
_entity_poly.type
_entity_poly.pdbx_seq_one_letter_code
_entity_poly.pdbx_strand_id
1 'polypeptide(L)'
;MVMLSKSALENQRTMMARTKLMITALKVFLVVLTGAIIGMNFGAYEIKARQKSVGNNSGIVARTAPGGIHNSNGDGNGDGLENENENENDEANQIHVVFSTACSLSHDWQSYLFFFHAMLHKQKGDVTRIVSGCSPEDEVTMRELHQKQFSIMNPKFLLHFTPEYGKQLASEGISYQQTKYWNKPFGLKHWMEHRFGYVWSDNDAEITVPKWDDHVIVLVDPDMLMQRPFVNDFTKMPLNQWNAYYRRNEHSDELIGKVTQGHPAAQDYSFGSKWLNPVKAHITEIVGPDSPVHDVTEEDARLVFAAGPPYWMTARDAFRISYKWAEFLPSIFKHHPVFMAEMYGYCMAAAHLGLRHQMARGMMISNVGMTAGEGWAFLPKDPKACDVARYAETVPHVLHFCQRYSIGDFFINKYLFPTDILSCEHPLLELPSMDMLEDTWYSHYGDGTVDQWGKSQDDIKRYRNAFMICSLFPAVNEAAKFYKDQHCDKSDPNTVYELTWNHFRSEKGIKLEKEGLARKEREKKKK
;
A
#
# COMPACT_ATOMS: atom_id res chain seq x y z
N MET A 1 46.91 -20.51 -48.07
CA MET A 1 46.48 -19.15 -48.48
C MET A 1 45.77 -19.29 -49.83
N VAL A 2 44.45 -19.45 -49.82
CA VAL A 2 43.64 -19.64 -51.04
C VAL A 2 43.14 -18.26 -51.46
N MET A 3 43.63 -17.73 -52.59
CA MET A 3 43.09 -16.52 -53.19
C MET A 3 41.72 -16.82 -53.79
N LEU A 4 40.65 -16.32 -53.17
CA LEU A 4 39.34 -16.22 -53.81
C LEU A 4 39.40 -15.14 -54.89
N SER A 5 38.95 -15.47 -56.11
CA SER A 5 38.99 -14.56 -57.25
C SER A 5 38.03 -13.38 -57.04
N LYS A 6 38.44 -12.16 -57.46
CA LYS A 6 37.64 -10.93 -57.35
C LYS A 6 36.21 -11.06 -57.89
N SER A 7 36.01 -11.93 -58.88
CA SER A 7 34.71 -12.26 -59.49
C SER A 7 33.69 -12.84 -58.49
N ALA A 8 34.13 -13.68 -57.53
CA ALA A 8 33.23 -14.26 -56.54
C ALA A 8 32.73 -13.21 -55.52
N LEU A 9 33.59 -12.26 -55.16
CA LEU A 9 33.26 -11.19 -54.21
C LEU A 9 32.25 -10.18 -54.82
N GLU A 10 32.34 -9.95 -56.12
CA GLU A 10 31.47 -9.01 -56.86
C GLU A 10 30.06 -9.59 -57.08
N ASN A 11 29.97 -10.89 -57.34
CA ASN A 11 28.67 -11.59 -57.39
C ASN A 11 27.96 -11.58 -56.03
N GLN A 12 28.70 -11.76 -54.92
CA GLN A 12 28.12 -11.74 -53.57
C GLN A 12 27.60 -10.35 -53.18
N ARG A 13 28.30 -9.27 -53.59
CA ARG A 13 27.82 -7.88 -53.38
C ARG A 13 26.55 -7.57 -54.16
N THR A 14 26.48 -8.01 -55.42
CA THR A 14 25.30 -7.81 -56.27
C THR A 14 24.09 -8.56 -55.72
N MET A 15 24.29 -9.75 -55.14
CA MET A 15 23.23 -10.52 -54.48
C MET A 15 22.70 -9.81 -53.23
N MET A 16 23.58 -9.33 -52.33
CA MET A 16 23.16 -8.59 -51.13
C MET A 16 22.42 -7.27 -51.46
N ALA A 17 22.82 -6.58 -52.54
CA ALA A 17 22.14 -5.36 -52.97
C ALA A 17 20.69 -5.64 -53.43
N ARG A 18 20.47 -6.73 -54.18
CA ARG A 18 19.13 -7.16 -54.59
C ARG A 18 18.26 -7.56 -53.39
N THR A 19 18.84 -8.23 -52.39
CA THR A 19 18.12 -8.59 -51.15
C THR A 19 17.72 -7.35 -50.34
N LYS A 20 18.59 -6.34 -50.22
CA LYS A 20 18.25 -5.07 -49.55
C LYS A 20 17.14 -4.30 -50.26
N LEU A 21 17.12 -4.31 -51.59
CA LEU A 21 16.07 -3.66 -52.38
C LEU A 21 14.71 -4.34 -52.18
N MET A 22 14.66 -5.68 -52.18
CA MET A 22 13.44 -6.44 -51.88
C MET A 22 12.90 -6.17 -50.46
N ILE A 23 13.77 -6.17 -49.45
CA ILE A 23 13.35 -5.91 -48.05
C ILE A 23 12.78 -4.49 -47.91
N THR A 24 13.35 -3.52 -48.62
CA THR A 24 12.87 -2.13 -48.59
C THR A 24 11.51 -2.00 -49.26
N ALA A 25 11.30 -2.65 -50.42
CA ALA A 25 10.00 -2.69 -51.08
C ALA A 25 8.91 -3.35 -50.20
N LEU A 26 9.27 -4.42 -49.47
CA LEU A 26 8.36 -5.10 -48.54
C LEU A 26 7.94 -4.21 -47.36
N LYS A 27 8.87 -3.41 -46.80
CA LYS A 27 8.57 -2.45 -45.73
C LYS A 27 7.62 -1.35 -46.18
N VAL A 28 7.79 -0.83 -47.40
CA VAL A 28 6.88 0.19 -47.95
C VAL A 28 5.49 -0.38 -48.18
N PHE A 29 5.39 -1.60 -48.70
CA PHE A 29 4.10 -2.28 -48.89
C PHE A 29 3.35 -2.50 -47.57
N LEU A 30 4.05 -2.89 -46.50
CA LEU A 30 3.49 -3.06 -45.15
C LEU A 30 2.95 -1.73 -44.56
N VAL A 31 3.66 -0.62 -44.74
CA VAL A 31 3.19 0.70 -44.26
C VAL A 31 1.90 1.13 -44.98
N VAL A 32 1.81 0.91 -46.29
CA VAL A 32 0.60 1.23 -47.06
C VAL A 32 -0.59 0.37 -46.63
N LEU A 33 -0.36 -0.93 -46.37
CA LEU A 33 -1.42 -1.83 -45.91
C LEU A 33 -1.95 -1.44 -44.52
N THR A 34 -1.05 -1.01 -43.62
CA THR A 34 -1.41 -0.61 -42.25
C THR A 34 -2.22 0.69 -42.24
N GLY A 35 -1.89 1.65 -43.11
CA GLY A 35 -2.66 2.88 -43.29
C GLY A 35 -4.09 2.63 -43.80
N ALA A 36 -4.28 1.66 -44.70
CA ALA A 36 -5.60 1.31 -45.23
C ALA A 36 -6.53 0.67 -44.17
N ILE A 37 -5.97 -0.12 -43.24
CA ILE A 37 -6.73 -0.78 -42.16
C ILE A 37 -7.17 0.24 -41.09
N ILE A 38 -6.33 1.23 -40.79
CA ILE A 38 -6.66 2.29 -39.82
C ILE A 38 -7.72 3.25 -40.37
N GLY A 39 -7.74 3.51 -41.68
CA GLY A 39 -8.75 4.36 -42.32
C GLY A 39 -10.17 3.76 -42.35
N MET A 40 -10.32 2.45 -42.26
CA MET A 40 -11.63 1.78 -42.34
C MET A 40 -12.35 1.64 -40.99
N ASN A 41 -11.65 1.78 -39.86
CA ASN A 41 -12.27 1.64 -38.52
C ASN A 41 -12.76 2.96 -37.89
N PHE A 42 -12.47 4.12 -38.48
CA PHE A 42 -12.96 5.42 -38.00
C PHE A 42 -14.27 5.90 -38.67
N GLY A 43 -14.94 5.04 -39.45
CA GLY A 43 -16.14 5.41 -40.23
C GLY A 43 -17.50 4.98 -39.67
N ALA A 44 -17.56 4.27 -38.55
CA ALA A 44 -18.84 3.78 -38.03
C ALA A 44 -18.81 3.71 -36.50
N TYR A 45 -19.34 4.73 -35.82
CA TYR A 45 -20.26 4.63 -34.67
C TYR A 45 -20.51 6.03 -34.10
N GLU A 46 -21.23 6.86 -34.87
CA GLU A 46 -21.95 8.03 -34.35
C GLU A 46 -23.40 7.62 -33.98
N ILE A 47 -23.74 7.85 -32.71
CA ILE A 47 -24.95 8.53 -32.22
C ILE A 47 -26.32 7.92 -32.61
N LYS A 48 -26.96 7.22 -31.66
CA LYS A 48 -28.41 7.34 -31.36
C LYS A 48 -28.85 6.56 -30.11
N ALA A 49 -29.47 7.28 -29.16
CA ALA A 49 -30.57 6.90 -28.24
C ALA A 49 -30.36 7.58 -26.87
N ARG A 50 -30.82 8.82 -26.66
CA ARG A 50 -32.20 9.25 -26.32
C ARG A 50 -32.70 8.66 -24.99
N GLN A 51 -32.71 9.54 -23.99
CA GLN A 51 -33.35 9.46 -22.68
C GLN A 51 -34.78 8.91 -22.74
N LYS A 52 -35.12 8.02 -21.80
CA LYS A 52 -36.45 7.94 -21.19
C LYS A 52 -36.36 7.47 -19.74
N SER A 53 -37.05 8.20 -18.89
CA SER A 53 -37.15 8.08 -17.45
C SER A 53 -37.91 6.83 -16.98
N VAL A 54 -37.34 6.20 -15.96
CA VAL A 54 -37.94 5.77 -14.68
C VAL A 54 -39.37 5.22 -14.69
N GLY A 55 -39.48 3.94 -14.30
CA GLY A 55 -40.68 3.32 -13.76
C GLY A 55 -40.43 1.88 -13.27
N ASN A 56 -40.70 1.66 -11.97
CA ASN A 56 -40.92 0.38 -11.25
C ASN A 56 -39.76 -0.47 -10.69
N ASN A 57 -39.59 -0.33 -9.36
CA ASN A 57 -39.87 -1.30 -8.29
C ASN A 57 -39.59 -2.82 -8.51
N SER A 58 -38.61 -3.32 -7.76
CA SER A 58 -38.56 -4.61 -7.01
C SER A 58 -37.15 -4.67 -6.37
N GLY A 59 -36.91 -4.88 -5.09
CA GLY A 59 -37.63 -5.61 -4.05
C GLY A 59 -36.79 -6.82 -3.65
N ILE A 60 -35.70 -6.66 -2.88
CA ILE A 60 -35.02 -7.76 -2.17
C ILE A 60 -34.66 -7.35 -0.75
N VAL A 61 -35.07 -8.22 0.16
CA VAL A 61 -35.20 -8.12 1.61
C VAL A 61 -33.89 -8.49 2.31
N ALA A 62 -33.34 -7.59 3.13
CA ALA A 62 -32.35 -7.94 4.15
C ALA A 62 -33.06 -8.28 5.47
N ARG A 63 -32.80 -9.48 5.99
CA ARG A 63 -33.38 -9.98 7.25
C ARG A 63 -32.75 -9.27 8.45
N THR A 64 -33.60 -8.64 9.25
CA THR A 64 -33.31 -8.13 10.60
C THR A 64 -33.65 -9.21 11.66
N ALA A 65 -32.81 -9.32 12.69
CA ALA A 65 -33.10 -10.06 13.92
C ALA A 65 -33.88 -9.16 14.93
N PRO A 66 -34.70 -9.73 15.83
CA PRO A 66 -35.75 -8.96 16.52
C PRO A 66 -35.35 -8.40 17.90
N GLY A 67 -35.65 -7.11 18.08
CA GLY A 67 -36.63 -6.58 19.04
C GLY A 67 -36.53 -6.91 20.53
N GLY A 68 -36.26 -5.87 21.33
CA GLY A 68 -36.73 -5.72 22.72
C GLY A 68 -37.30 -4.31 22.90
N ILE A 69 -38.60 -4.22 23.20
CA ILE A 69 -39.42 -3.00 23.34
C ILE A 69 -39.48 -2.58 24.82
N HIS A 70 -39.36 -1.28 25.11
CA HIS A 70 -40.24 -0.59 26.07
C HIS A 70 -40.30 0.94 25.87
N ASN A 71 -41.55 1.40 25.73
CA ASN A 71 -42.17 2.76 25.77
C ASN A 71 -41.64 3.69 26.89
N SER A 72 -41.79 5.03 26.90
CA SER A 72 -42.76 5.96 26.29
C SER A 72 -42.43 7.44 26.60
N ASN A 73 -42.94 8.33 25.73
CA ASN A 73 -43.52 9.68 25.93
C ASN A 73 -42.65 10.92 26.27
N GLY A 74 -42.87 11.97 25.47
CA GLY A 74 -42.62 13.37 25.82
C GLY A 74 -42.64 14.31 24.60
N ASP A 75 -43.80 14.91 24.32
CA ASP A 75 -44.07 15.91 23.28
C ASP A 75 -43.27 17.22 23.42
N GLY A 76 -43.03 17.91 22.29
CA GLY A 76 -42.64 19.32 22.28
C GLY A 76 -42.19 19.86 20.91
N ASN A 77 -43.13 20.50 20.20
CA ASN A 77 -42.92 21.33 19.00
C ASN A 77 -41.79 22.37 19.19
N GLY A 78 -40.95 22.55 18.17
CA GLY A 78 -40.00 23.65 18.06
C GLY A 78 -39.56 23.84 16.61
N ASP A 79 -39.97 24.98 16.06
CA ASP A 79 -39.83 25.47 14.69
C ASP A 79 -38.52 25.16 13.95
N GLY A 80 -38.69 24.86 12.66
CA GLY A 80 -37.62 24.66 11.69
C GLY A 80 -36.77 25.88 11.45
N LEU A 81 -35.49 25.73 11.76
CA LEU A 81 -34.37 26.38 11.07
C LEU A 81 -33.40 25.24 10.74
N GLU A 82 -33.58 24.62 9.58
CA GLU A 82 -32.67 23.58 9.11
C GLU A 82 -31.30 24.19 8.77
N ASN A 83 -30.28 23.50 9.25
CA ASN A 83 -28.87 23.81 9.16
C ASN A 83 -28.37 23.82 7.71
N GLU A 84 -28.20 25.01 7.11
CA GLU A 84 -27.32 25.18 5.94
C GLU A 84 -25.82 25.15 6.32
N ASN A 85 -25.48 25.28 7.61
CA ASN A 85 -24.10 25.34 8.11
C ASN A 85 -23.45 23.99 8.46
N GLU A 86 -24.18 22.87 8.44
CA GLU A 86 -23.59 21.54 8.74
C GLU A 86 -22.96 20.89 7.49
N ASN A 87 -23.37 21.28 6.27
CA ASN A 87 -22.83 20.69 5.04
C ASN A 87 -21.49 21.31 4.57
N GLU A 88 -21.24 22.61 4.79
CA GLU A 88 -19.97 23.23 4.40
C GLU A 88 -18.77 22.75 5.25
N ASN A 89 -19.01 22.42 6.53
CA ASN A 89 -17.96 21.92 7.42
C ASN A 89 -17.57 20.45 7.19
N ASP A 90 -18.45 19.65 6.56
CA ASP A 90 -18.20 18.24 6.26
C ASP A 90 -17.37 18.07 4.97
N GLU A 91 -17.42 19.04 4.04
CA GLU A 91 -16.52 19.09 2.86
C GLU A 91 -15.11 19.55 3.23
N ALA A 92 -14.97 20.57 4.10
CA ALA A 92 -13.70 21.20 4.47
C ALA A 92 -12.71 20.29 5.24
N ASN A 93 -13.07 19.04 5.54
CA ASN A 93 -12.23 18.08 6.24
C ASN A 93 -12.26 16.67 5.61
N GLN A 94 -12.56 16.59 4.31
CA GLN A 94 -12.60 15.30 3.62
C GLN A 94 -11.20 14.65 3.63
N ILE A 95 -11.17 13.37 4.02
CA ILE A 95 -9.97 12.54 4.03
C ILE A 95 -9.80 11.89 2.65
N HIS A 96 -8.59 11.94 2.10
CA HIS A 96 -8.16 11.19 0.93
C HIS A 96 -7.06 10.22 1.33
N VAL A 97 -7.34 8.92 1.25
CA VAL A 97 -6.34 7.88 1.51
C VAL A 97 -5.61 7.57 0.21
N VAL A 98 -4.29 7.51 0.25
CA VAL A 98 -3.47 7.30 -0.95
C VAL A 98 -2.33 6.33 -0.68
N PHE A 99 -2.06 5.44 -1.63
CA PHE A 99 -0.92 4.53 -1.59
C PHE A 99 -0.32 4.36 -2.98
N SER A 100 0.98 4.08 -3.03
CA SER A 100 1.74 3.98 -4.28
C SER A 100 2.19 2.55 -4.56
N THR A 101 2.08 2.13 -5.81
CA THR A 101 2.51 0.82 -6.30
C THR A 101 3.25 0.95 -7.63
N ALA A 102 4.11 -0.02 -7.94
CA ALA A 102 4.59 -0.19 -9.32
C ALA A 102 3.49 -0.87 -10.17
N CYS A 103 3.53 -0.65 -11.48
CA CYS A 103 2.68 -1.34 -12.45
C CYS A 103 3.07 -2.83 -12.56
N SER A 104 2.53 -3.66 -11.67
CA SER A 104 2.81 -5.10 -11.61
C SER A 104 1.68 -5.84 -10.91
N LEU A 105 1.31 -6.99 -11.47
CA LEU A 105 0.34 -7.93 -10.88
C LEU A 105 0.72 -8.37 -9.46
N SER A 106 2.02 -8.40 -9.14
CA SER A 106 2.50 -8.75 -7.79
C SER A 106 2.03 -7.80 -6.68
N HIS A 107 1.61 -6.58 -7.03
CA HIS A 107 1.05 -5.58 -6.10
C HIS A 107 -0.48 -5.50 -6.14
N ASP A 108 -1.13 -6.21 -7.08
CA ASP A 108 -2.58 -6.12 -7.25
C ASP A 108 -3.32 -6.78 -6.10
N TRP A 109 -2.83 -7.91 -5.59
CA TRP A 109 -3.46 -8.55 -4.43
C TRP A 109 -3.38 -7.69 -3.16
N GLN A 110 -2.26 -6.98 -2.96
CA GLN A 110 -2.10 -6.04 -1.84
C GLN A 110 -3.06 -4.85 -1.98
N SER A 111 -3.16 -4.33 -3.20
CA SER A 111 -4.08 -3.23 -3.51
C SER A 111 -5.53 -3.64 -3.31
N TYR A 112 -5.89 -4.85 -3.74
CA TYR A 112 -7.23 -5.38 -3.57
C TYR A 112 -7.57 -5.62 -2.11
N LEU A 113 -6.64 -6.19 -1.35
CA LEU A 113 -6.78 -6.35 0.10
C LEU A 113 -7.00 -4.99 0.78
N PHE A 114 -6.24 -3.96 0.40
CA PHE A 114 -6.40 -2.61 0.93
C PHE A 114 -7.79 -2.02 0.64
N PHE A 115 -8.21 -2.04 -0.64
CA PHE A 115 -9.53 -1.53 -1.04
C PHE A 115 -10.68 -2.30 -0.38
N PHE A 116 -10.58 -3.63 -0.30
CA PHE A 116 -11.56 -4.46 0.38
C PHE A 116 -11.71 -4.07 1.84
N HIS A 117 -10.60 -3.89 2.57
CA HIS A 117 -10.66 -3.46 3.98
C HIS A 117 -11.12 -2.02 4.13
N ALA A 118 -10.78 -1.12 3.20
CA ALA A 118 -11.35 0.23 3.19
C ALA A 118 -12.88 0.20 3.04
N MET A 119 -13.42 -0.68 2.21
CA MET A 119 -14.87 -0.89 2.09
C MET A 119 -15.45 -1.52 3.37
N LEU A 120 -14.85 -2.60 3.87
CA LEU A 120 -15.30 -3.33 5.06
C LEU A 120 -15.41 -2.40 6.27
N HIS A 121 -14.40 -1.55 6.47
CA HIS A 121 -14.34 -0.60 7.57
C HIS A 121 -15.11 0.70 7.29
N LYS A 122 -15.71 0.85 6.11
CA LYS A 122 -16.46 2.05 5.70
C LYS A 122 -15.60 3.33 5.73
N GLN A 123 -14.39 3.24 5.19
CA GLN A 123 -13.51 4.40 5.00
C GLN A 123 -14.28 5.50 4.25
N LYS A 124 -14.30 6.70 4.83
CA LYS A 124 -14.88 7.88 4.20
C LYS A 124 -13.87 8.50 3.23
N GLY A 125 -14.40 9.20 2.23
CA GLY A 125 -13.62 9.94 1.24
C GLY A 125 -13.06 9.07 0.12
N ASP A 126 -12.09 9.61 -0.61
CA ASP A 126 -11.51 8.92 -1.76
C ASP A 126 -10.37 8.00 -1.27
N VAL A 127 -10.25 6.82 -1.88
CA VAL A 127 -9.09 5.94 -1.70
C VAL A 127 -8.42 5.82 -3.06
N THR A 128 -7.20 6.32 -3.22
CA THR A 128 -6.51 6.37 -4.51
C THR A 128 -5.29 5.47 -4.52
N ARG A 129 -5.23 4.57 -5.50
CA ARG A 129 -4.01 3.85 -5.85
C ARG A 129 -3.24 4.65 -6.91
N ILE A 130 -2.02 5.04 -6.58
CA ILE A 130 -1.05 5.58 -7.54
C ILE A 130 -0.28 4.40 -8.15
N VAL A 131 -0.28 4.30 -9.47
CA VAL A 131 0.42 3.24 -10.22
C VAL A 131 1.47 3.87 -11.12
N SER A 132 2.73 3.55 -10.85
CA SER A 132 3.87 4.09 -11.59
C SER A 132 4.41 3.11 -12.61
N GLY A 133 4.71 3.61 -13.81
CA GLY A 133 5.51 2.90 -14.79
C GLY A 133 4.78 1.89 -15.67
N CYS A 134 3.48 2.06 -15.87
CA CYS A 134 2.74 1.27 -16.86
C CYS A 134 3.14 1.63 -18.30
N SER A 135 3.15 0.63 -19.19
CA SER A 135 3.06 0.90 -20.63
C SER A 135 1.64 1.37 -21.00
N PRO A 136 1.42 1.99 -22.17
CA PRO A 136 0.06 2.34 -22.63
C PRO A 136 -0.90 1.14 -22.64
N GLU A 137 -0.41 -0.04 -23.01
CA GLU A 137 -1.20 -1.29 -23.00
C GLU A 137 -1.52 -1.76 -21.58
N ASP A 138 -0.55 -1.65 -20.66
CA ASP A 138 -0.76 -1.97 -19.25
C ASP A 138 -1.74 -0.99 -18.60
N GLU A 139 -1.73 0.31 -18.96
CA GLU A 139 -2.70 1.27 -18.44
C GLU A 139 -4.13 0.89 -18.79
N VAL A 140 -4.38 0.48 -20.04
CA VAL A 140 -5.70 0.02 -20.48
C VAL A 140 -6.12 -1.19 -19.65
N THR A 141 -5.24 -2.19 -19.56
CA THR A 141 -5.49 -3.41 -18.77
C THR A 141 -5.79 -3.09 -17.31
N MET A 142 -5.00 -2.22 -16.69
CA MET A 142 -5.16 -1.82 -15.30
C MET A 142 -6.45 -1.02 -15.06
N ARG A 143 -6.87 -0.17 -16.00
CA ARG A 143 -8.16 0.54 -15.93
C ARG A 143 -9.34 -0.43 -16.00
N GLU A 144 -9.30 -1.38 -16.92
CA GLU A 144 -10.33 -2.41 -17.06
C GLU A 144 -10.43 -3.28 -15.80
N LEU A 145 -9.28 -3.75 -15.30
CA LEU A 145 -9.21 -4.50 -14.04
C LEU A 145 -9.76 -3.67 -12.88
N HIS A 146 -9.37 -2.40 -12.78
CA HIS A 146 -9.82 -1.53 -11.70
C HIS A 146 -11.34 -1.31 -11.74
N GLN A 147 -11.87 -1.03 -12.93
CA GLN A 147 -13.30 -0.86 -13.13
C GLN A 147 -14.08 -2.13 -12.79
N LYS A 148 -13.56 -3.30 -13.16
CA LYS A 148 -14.20 -4.59 -12.88
C LYS A 148 -14.15 -4.95 -11.39
N GLN A 149 -13.02 -4.74 -10.73
CA GLN A 149 -12.73 -5.27 -9.40
C GLN A 149 -13.06 -4.30 -8.26
N PHE A 150 -12.87 -2.99 -8.44
CA PHE A 150 -12.94 -2.02 -7.33
C PHE A 150 -14.19 -1.15 -7.37
N SER A 151 -14.74 -0.85 -8.55
CA SER A 151 -15.97 -0.03 -8.66
C SER A 151 -17.18 -0.66 -7.96
N ILE A 152 -17.21 -2.00 -7.87
CA ILE A 152 -18.26 -2.72 -7.12
C ILE A 152 -18.12 -2.54 -5.60
N MET A 153 -16.91 -2.28 -5.11
CA MET A 153 -16.67 -2.03 -3.69
C MET A 153 -17.07 -0.60 -3.33
N ASN A 154 -16.58 0.38 -4.09
CA ASN A 154 -16.90 1.79 -3.89
C ASN A 154 -16.51 2.63 -5.13
N PRO A 155 -17.40 3.48 -5.66
CA PRO A 155 -17.06 4.37 -6.79
C PRO A 155 -16.00 5.43 -6.44
N LYS A 156 -15.70 5.66 -5.15
CA LYS A 156 -14.62 6.55 -4.67
C LYS A 156 -13.27 5.85 -4.56
N PHE A 157 -13.16 4.62 -5.04
CA PHE A 157 -11.87 3.95 -5.19
C PHE A 157 -11.28 4.30 -6.55
N LEU A 158 -10.19 5.06 -6.53
CA LEU A 158 -9.63 5.74 -7.69
C LEU A 158 -8.28 5.15 -8.09
N LEU A 159 -7.93 5.38 -9.35
CA LEU A 159 -6.66 4.97 -9.95
C LEU A 159 -5.98 6.18 -10.57
N HIS A 160 -4.70 6.39 -10.27
CA HIS A 160 -3.89 7.46 -10.85
C HIS A 160 -2.61 6.90 -11.44
N PHE A 161 -2.36 7.16 -12.72
CA PHE A 161 -1.16 6.68 -13.40
C PHE A 161 -0.06 7.74 -13.39
N THR A 162 1.18 7.28 -13.26
CA THR A 162 2.36 8.14 -13.30
C THR A 162 3.47 7.50 -14.13
N PRO A 163 4.44 8.31 -14.61
CA PRO A 163 5.70 7.81 -15.11
C PRO A 163 6.42 6.88 -14.11
N GLU A 164 7.37 6.10 -14.64
CA GLU A 164 8.34 5.34 -13.84
C GLU A 164 9.46 6.27 -13.37
N TYR A 165 9.53 6.52 -12.07
CA TYR A 165 10.55 7.36 -11.46
C TYR A 165 11.70 6.54 -10.85
N GLY A 166 11.51 5.24 -10.63
CA GLY A 166 12.56 4.35 -10.12
C GLY A 166 13.65 4.02 -11.14
N LYS A 167 13.53 4.40 -12.41
CA LYS A 167 14.53 4.12 -13.46
C LYS A 167 15.33 5.35 -13.91
N GLN A 168 15.16 6.49 -13.26
CA GLN A 168 15.81 7.75 -13.65
C GLN A 168 17.34 7.64 -13.73
N LEU A 169 17.96 6.90 -12.82
CA LEU A 169 19.42 6.75 -12.74
C LEU A 169 19.95 5.49 -13.44
N ALA A 170 19.15 4.82 -14.26
CA ALA A 170 19.55 3.59 -14.94
C ALA A 170 20.76 3.80 -15.88
N SER A 171 20.86 4.96 -16.54
CA SER A 171 22.00 5.32 -17.40
C SER A 171 23.31 5.52 -16.63
N GLU A 172 23.22 5.78 -15.32
CA GLU A 172 24.38 5.93 -14.43
C GLU A 172 24.78 4.58 -13.80
N GLY A 173 24.17 3.47 -14.25
CA GLY A 173 24.45 2.12 -13.74
C GLY A 173 23.76 1.79 -12.42
N ILE A 174 22.88 2.67 -11.92
CA ILE A 174 22.10 2.42 -10.70
C ILE A 174 20.87 1.59 -11.07
N SER A 175 20.73 0.43 -10.40
CA SER A 175 19.66 -0.50 -10.72
C SER A 175 18.31 -0.03 -10.17
N TYR A 176 17.22 -0.38 -10.88
CA TYR A 176 15.85 -0.15 -10.41
C TYR A 176 15.62 -0.65 -8.98
N GLN A 177 16.23 -1.76 -8.57
CA GLN A 177 16.04 -2.30 -7.21
C GLN A 177 16.51 -1.35 -6.10
N GLN A 178 17.48 -0.49 -6.40
CA GLN A 178 18.01 0.49 -5.45
C GLN A 178 17.10 1.73 -5.35
N THR A 179 16.36 2.04 -6.41
CA THR A 179 15.57 3.28 -6.56
C THR A 179 14.07 3.03 -6.73
N LYS A 180 13.60 1.78 -6.64
CA LYS A 180 12.19 1.39 -6.86
C LYS A 180 11.17 2.13 -5.98
N TYR A 181 11.60 2.60 -4.81
CA TYR A 181 10.76 3.34 -3.88
C TYR A 181 10.57 4.81 -4.28
N TRP A 182 11.34 5.33 -5.24
CA TRP A 182 11.22 6.71 -5.72
C TRP A 182 9.85 6.98 -6.35
N ASN A 183 9.14 5.95 -6.79
CA ASN A 183 7.77 6.10 -7.28
C ASN A 183 6.82 6.72 -6.25
N LYS A 184 7.05 6.56 -4.94
CA LYS A 184 6.18 7.11 -3.89
C LYS A 184 6.25 8.64 -3.79
N PRO A 185 7.41 9.30 -3.57
CA PRO A 185 7.50 10.76 -3.58
C PRO A 185 7.01 11.40 -4.87
N PHE A 186 7.55 10.92 -5.99
CA PHE A 186 7.27 11.51 -7.30
C PHE A 186 5.84 11.23 -7.75
N GLY A 187 5.30 10.06 -7.42
CA GLY A 187 3.92 9.71 -7.70
C GLY A 187 2.93 10.53 -6.88
N LEU A 188 3.20 10.74 -5.59
CA LEU A 188 2.38 11.62 -4.75
C LEU A 188 2.39 13.05 -5.28
N LYS A 189 3.57 13.61 -5.58
CA LYS A 189 3.71 14.92 -6.23
C LYS A 189 2.89 15.00 -7.51
N HIS A 190 3.06 14.03 -8.41
CA HIS A 190 2.33 13.97 -9.69
C HIS A 190 0.81 13.91 -9.47
N TRP A 191 0.34 13.13 -8.50
CA TRP A 191 -1.07 13.07 -8.14
C TRP A 191 -1.59 14.42 -7.63
N MET A 192 -0.87 15.07 -6.73
CA MET A 192 -1.27 16.38 -6.21
C MET A 192 -1.37 17.45 -7.31
N GLU A 193 -0.44 17.46 -8.26
CA GLU A 193 -0.44 18.36 -9.42
C GLU A 193 -1.64 18.11 -10.35
N HIS A 194 -1.91 16.85 -10.68
CA HIS A 194 -2.89 16.51 -11.72
C HIS A 194 -4.33 16.35 -11.20
N ARG A 195 -4.50 15.93 -9.94
CA ARG A 195 -5.82 15.71 -9.32
C ARG A 195 -6.38 16.97 -8.68
N PHE A 196 -5.52 17.78 -8.05
CA PHE A 196 -5.94 18.96 -7.28
C PHE A 196 -5.48 20.28 -7.90
N GLY A 197 -4.53 20.27 -8.84
CA GLY A 197 -4.07 21.46 -9.54
C GLY A 197 -3.03 22.28 -8.79
N TYR A 198 -2.34 21.69 -7.80
CA TYR A 198 -1.25 22.37 -7.12
C TYR A 198 -0.10 22.66 -8.08
N VAL A 199 0.51 23.84 -7.90
CA VAL A 199 1.70 24.28 -8.64
C VAL A 199 2.69 24.81 -7.62
N TRP A 200 3.97 24.48 -7.80
CA TRP A 200 5.04 24.97 -6.93
C TRP A 200 5.29 26.46 -7.16
N SER A 201 5.55 27.19 -6.07
CA SER A 201 6.08 28.55 -6.07
C SER A 201 7.11 28.66 -4.95
N ASP A 202 8.16 29.46 -5.17
CA ASP A 202 9.12 29.77 -4.11
C ASP A 202 8.51 30.69 -3.03
N ASN A 203 7.37 31.30 -3.33
CA ASN A 203 6.54 31.96 -2.33
C ASN A 203 5.50 30.97 -1.79
N ASP A 204 5.73 30.47 -0.57
CA ASP A 204 4.83 29.51 0.10
C ASP A 204 3.36 29.98 0.13
N ALA A 205 3.10 31.29 0.20
CA ALA A 205 1.75 31.85 0.20
C ALA A 205 0.99 31.62 -1.12
N GLU A 206 1.70 31.37 -2.21
CA GLU A 206 1.13 31.09 -3.53
C GLU A 206 0.86 29.60 -3.77
N ILE A 207 1.44 28.71 -2.96
CA ILE A 207 1.14 27.28 -3.00
C ILE A 207 -0.19 27.04 -2.29
N THR A 208 -1.29 27.29 -3.00
CA THR A 208 -2.65 27.16 -2.45
C THR A 208 -3.61 26.75 -3.56
N VAL A 209 -4.52 25.82 -3.22
CA VAL A 209 -5.76 25.61 -3.95
C VAL A 209 -6.86 25.66 -2.89
N PRO A 210 -7.47 26.84 -2.62
CA PRO A 210 -8.27 27.06 -1.40
C PRO A 210 -9.38 26.03 -1.16
N LYS A 211 -9.95 25.47 -2.23
CA LYS A 211 -10.94 24.40 -2.16
C LYS A 211 -10.42 23.13 -1.47
N TRP A 212 -9.15 22.80 -1.65
CA TRP A 212 -8.56 21.53 -1.24
C TRP A 212 -7.58 21.66 -0.07
N ASP A 213 -7.09 22.86 0.24
CA ASP A 213 -5.94 23.05 1.13
C ASP A 213 -6.10 22.37 2.50
N ASP A 214 -7.29 22.40 3.08
CA ASP A 214 -7.59 21.80 4.40
C ASP A 214 -8.05 20.35 4.34
N HIS A 215 -8.21 19.77 3.15
CA HIS A 215 -8.46 18.33 3.02
C HIS A 215 -7.28 17.55 3.59
N VAL A 216 -7.56 16.40 4.19
CA VAL A 216 -6.52 15.57 4.83
C VAL A 216 -6.08 14.48 3.87
N ILE A 217 -4.79 14.41 3.58
CA ILE A 217 -4.17 13.32 2.84
C ILE A 217 -3.59 12.32 3.83
N VAL A 218 -4.02 11.06 3.72
CA VAL A 218 -3.45 9.94 4.46
C VAL A 218 -2.62 9.08 3.53
N LEU A 219 -1.29 9.22 3.59
CA LEU A 219 -0.36 8.43 2.78
C LEU A 219 0.02 7.15 3.51
N VAL A 220 -0.19 6.00 2.87
CA VAL A 220 0.10 4.67 3.43
C VAL A 220 0.90 3.82 2.43
N ASP A 221 1.50 2.73 2.92
CA ASP A 221 2.17 1.74 2.07
C ASP A 221 1.18 0.66 1.61
N PRO A 222 1.39 0.05 0.42
CA PRO A 222 0.50 -0.99 -0.09
C PRO A 222 0.49 -2.27 0.75
N ASP A 223 1.52 -2.51 1.57
CA ASP A 223 1.62 -3.64 2.49
C ASP A 223 1.11 -3.31 3.91
N MET A 224 0.22 -2.31 4.03
CA MET A 224 -0.48 -1.96 5.26
C MET A 224 -1.93 -2.43 5.19
N LEU A 225 -2.30 -3.45 5.97
CA LEU A 225 -3.67 -3.89 6.09
C LEU A 225 -4.45 -2.92 6.99
N MET A 226 -5.46 -2.25 6.44
CA MET A 226 -6.35 -1.39 7.21
C MET A 226 -7.23 -2.20 8.19
N GLN A 227 -7.28 -1.76 9.44
CA GLN A 227 -8.05 -2.42 10.52
C GLN A 227 -9.24 -1.59 11.02
N ARG A 228 -9.19 -0.27 10.80
CA ARG A 228 -10.26 0.67 11.15
C ARG A 228 -10.12 1.96 10.32
N PRO A 229 -11.18 2.76 10.17
CA PRO A 229 -11.15 4.02 9.45
C PRO A 229 -10.00 4.93 9.86
N PHE A 230 -9.33 5.53 8.88
CA PHE A 230 -8.51 6.70 9.11
C PHE A 230 -9.42 7.88 9.42
N VAL A 231 -9.09 8.57 10.51
CA VAL A 231 -9.82 9.74 11.01
C VAL A 231 -8.87 10.92 11.15
N ASN A 232 -9.41 12.14 11.21
CA ASN A 232 -8.67 13.36 11.55
C ASN A 232 -8.96 13.86 12.97
N ASP A 233 -9.67 13.07 13.79
CA ASP A 233 -9.94 13.43 15.19
C ASP A 233 -9.19 12.49 16.12
N PHE A 234 -8.15 13.05 16.73
CA PHE A 234 -7.26 12.41 17.69
C PHE A 234 -7.50 12.89 19.13
N THR A 235 -8.52 13.71 19.38
CA THR A 235 -8.81 14.26 20.73
C THR A 235 -9.04 13.18 21.78
N LYS A 236 -9.52 12.00 21.36
CA LYS A 236 -9.76 10.83 22.22
C LYS A 236 -8.59 9.84 22.23
N MET A 237 -7.51 10.11 21.51
CA MET A 237 -6.36 9.22 21.46
C MET A 237 -5.59 9.28 22.79
N PRO A 238 -5.45 8.16 23.51
CA PRO A 238 -4.79 8.15 24.81
C PRO A 238 -3.35 8.66 24.74
N LEU A 239 -2.91 9.42 25.76
CA LEU A 239 -1.57 10.04 25.80
C LEU A 239 -0.42 9.03 25.58
N ASN A 240 -0.58 7.81 26.07
CA ASN A 240 0.43 6.76 25.94
C ASN A 240 0.63 6.27 24.49
N GLN A 241 -0.30 6.58 23.59
CA GLN A 241 -0.21 6.27 22.16
C GLN A 241 0.69 7.22 21.38
N TRP A 242 1.12 8.33 22.00
CA TRP A 242 2.07 9.26 21.41
C TRP A 242 3.51 8.92 21.79
N ASN A 243 4.47 9.45 21.02
CA ASN A 243 5.87 9.19 21.29
C ASN A 243 6.36 9.85 22.59
N ALA A 244 7.65 9.66 22.91
CA ALA A 244 8.20 10.17 24.17
C ALA A 244 8.16 11.70 24.32
N TYR A 245 8.16 12.47 23.23
CA TYR A 245 8.15 13.93 23.25
C TYR A 245 6.84 14.46 23.87
N TYR A 246 5.71 14.10 23.27
CA TYR A 246 4.39 14.58 23.68
C TYR A 246 3.89 14.00 25.00
N ARG A 247 4.52 12.94 25.51
CA ARG A 247 4.23 12.39 26.84
C ARG A 247 4.91 13.16 27.97
N ARG A 248 5.84 14.07 27.68
CA ARG A 248 6.41 14.98 28.69
C ARG A 248 5.40 16.08 28.97
N ASN A 249 5.16 16.40 30.24
CA ASN A 249 4.21 17.44 30.65
C ASN A 249 4.47 18.80 29.99
N GLU A 250 5.72 19.11 29.65
CA GLU A 250 6.10 20.36 28.99
C GLU A 250 5.61 20.48 27.53
N HIS A 251 5.28 19.35 26.88
CA HIS A 251 4.84 19.29 25.49
C HIS A 251 3.43 18.70 25.33
N SER A 252 2.75 18.34 26.42
CA SER A 252 1.40 17.78 26.33
C SER A 252 0.39 18.77 25.75
N ASP A 253 0.63 20.06 25.97
CA ASP A 253 -0.22 21.15 25.46
C ASP A 253 0.05 21.45 23.97
N GLU A 254 1.13 20.89 23.39
CA GLU A 254 1.41 20.95 21.95
C GLU A 254 0.64 19.88 21.15
N LEU A 255 -0.08 18.98 21.82
CA LEU A 255 -0.88 17.97 21.15
C LEU A 255 -2.06 18.62 20.42
N ILE A 256 -2.05 18.51 19.10
CA ILE A 256 -3.18 18.88 18.26
C ILE A 256 -4.20 17.73 18.23
N GLY A 257 -5.46 18.10 18.45
CA GLY A 257 -6.59 17.16 18.35
C GLY A 257 -6.92 16.78 16.92
N LYS A 258 -6.53 17.60 15.93
CA LYS A 258 -6.76 17.37 14.50
C LYS A 258 -5.55 17.85 13.70
N VAL A 259 -5.25 17.18 12.60
CA VAL A 259 -4.26 17.67 11.63
C VAL A 259 -4.84 18.89 10.93
N THR A 260 -4.06 19.95 10.92
CA THR A 260 -4.33 21.24 10.27
C THR A 260 -3.07 21.70 9.53
N GLN A 261 -3.17 22.75 8.72
CA GLN A 261 -2.02 23.25 7.98
C GLN A 261 -0.85 23.56 8.93
N GLY A 262 0.35 23.15 8.57
CA GLY A 262 1.56 23.32 9.38
C GLY A 262 1.76 22.28 10.48
N HIS A 263 0.74 21.46 10.77
CA HIS A 263 0.74 20.51 11.89
C HIS A 263 0.37 19.09 11.44
N PRO A 264 1.25 18.41 10.69
CA PRO A 264 1.03 17.03 10.27
C PRO A 264 1.19 16.04 11.42
N ALA A 265 0.71 14.81 11.23
CA ALA A 265 0.89 13.70 12.16
C ALA A 265 1.40 12.46 11.41
N ALA A 266 2.17 11.60 12.07
CA ALA A 266 2.67 10.38 11.46
C ALA A 266 2.98 9.29 12.48
N GLN A 267 3.18 8.07 12.01
CA GLN A 267 3.71 6.97 12.80
C GLN A 267 5.20 7.20 13.13
N ASP A 268 5.57 7.04 14.41
CA ASP A 268 6.94 6.93 14.91
C ASP A 268 7.53 5.61 14.42
N TYR A 269 8.37 5.72 13.40
CA TYR A 269 9.04 4.59 12.80
C TYR A 269 10.37 4.23 13.49
N SER A 270 10.71 4.95 14.57
CA SER A 270 11.78 4.63 15.52
C SER A 270 13.19 4.45 14.94
N PHE A 271 13.47 5.03 13.77
CA PHE A 271 14.83 5.15 13.24
C PHE A 271 15.61 6.34 13.79
N GLY A 272 14.96 7.25 14.53
CA GLY A 272 15.59 8.40 15.18
C GLY A 272 16.32 9.34 14.22
N SER A 273 17.50 9.83 14.60
CA SER A 273 18.30 10.79 13.82
C SER A 273 19.05 10.18 12.61
N LYS A 274 18.82 8.89 12.29
CA LYS A 274 19.50 8.19 11.18
C LYS A 274 19.23 8.78 9.79
N TRP A 275 18.19 9.60 9.64
CA TRP A 275 17.91 10.31 8.39
C TRP A 275 18.81 11.53 8.19
N LEU A 276 19.30 12.15 9.28
CA LEU A 276 20.09 13.38 9.25
C LEU A 276 21.59 13.09 9.41
N ASN A 277 21.95 12.27 10.41
CA ASN A 277 23.34 12.05 10.80
C ASN A 277 24.26 11.61 9.65
N PRO A 278 23.88 10.66 8.77
CA PRO A 278 24.75 10.20 7.68
C PRO A 278 25.03 11.25 6.60
N VAL A 279 24.15 12.25 6.46
CA VAL A 279 24.23 13.26 5.40
C VAL A 279 24.61 14.64 5.93
N LYS A 280 24.89 14.77 7.23
CA LYS A 280 25.16 16.05 7.90
C LYS A 280 26.32 16.83 7.28
N ALA A 281 27.36 16.14 6.81
CA ALA A 281 28.50 16.78 6.13
C ALA A 281 28.16 17.35 4.73
N HIS A 282 27.03 16.93 4.16
CA HIS A 282 26.57 17.29 2.81
C HIS A 282 25.25 18.06 2.83
N ILE A 283 24.80 18.50 4.01
CA ILE A 283 23.46 19.08 4.16
C ILE A 283 23.27 20.34 3.31
N THR A 284 24.28 21.22 3.22
CA THR A 284 24.25 22.39 2.33
C THR A 284 24.09 22.01 0.85
N GLU A 285 24.67 20.90 0.41
CA GLU A 285 24.52 20.40 -0.98
C GLU A 285 23.11 19.86 -1.24
N ILE A 286 22.47 19.29 -0.21
CA ILE A 286 21.16 18.66 -0.34
C ILE A 286 20.04 19.69 -0.31
N VAL A 287 20.05 20.60 0.68
CA VAL A 287 18.92 21.51 0.95
C VAL A 287 19.25 22.99 0.73
N GLY A 288 20.49 23.33 0.35
CA GLY A 288 20.96 24.70 0.22
C GLY A 288 21.43 25.31 1.56
N PRO A 289 22.13 26.46 1.51
CA PRO A 289 22.71 27.09 2.70
C PRO A 289 21.67 27.73 3.63
N ASP A 290 20.53 28.17 3.11
CA ASP A 290 19.53 28.93 3.87
C ASP A 290 18.41 28.04 4.46
N SER A 291 18.57 26.72 4.37
CA SER A 291 17.57 25.76 4.82
C SER A 291 17.49 25.70 6.36
N PRO A 292 16.28 25.68 6.96
CA PRO A 292 16.10 25.48 8.40
C PRO A 292 16.68 24.17 8.93
N VAL A 293 16.98 23.19 8.05
CA VAL A 293 17.56 21.91 8.47
C VAL A 293 18.92 22.06 9.15
N HIS A 294 19.67 23.12 8.86
CA HIS A 294 20.96 23.39 9.53
C HIS A 294 20.82 23.56 11.04
N ASP A 295 19.66 24.04 11.49
CA ASP A 295 19.36 24.31 12.89
C ASP A 295 18.63 23.15 13.59
N VAL A 296 18.30 22.08 12.85
CA VAL A 296 17.60 20.92 13.42
C VAL A 296 18.51 20.19 14.41
N THR A 297 18.06 20.18 15.67
CA THR A 297 18.75 19.47 16.75
C THR A 297 18.62 17.96 16.55
N GLU A 298 19.54 17.18 17.12
CA GLU A 298 19.43 15.72 17.09
C GLU A 298 18.17 15.22 17.82
N GLU A 299 17.71 15.95 18.84
CA GLU A 299 16.46 15.64 19.54
C GLU A 299 15.24 15.85 18.63
N ASP A 300 15.14 17.00 17.97
CA ASP A 300 14.04 17.27 17.03
C ASP A 300 14.06 16.27 15.87
N ALA A 301 15.24 16.00 15.31
CA ALA A 301 15.42 15.02 14.25
C ALA A 301 14.86 13.65 14.65
N ARG A 302 15.07 13.24 15.91
CA ARG A 302 14.60 11.97 16.46
C ARG A 302 13.12 11.97 16.82
N LEU A 303 12.59 13.07 17.33
CA LEU A 303 11.31 13.10 18.02
C LEU A 303 10.15 13.69 17.23
N VAL A 304 10.40 14.62 16.30
CA VAL A 304 9.33 15.31 15.57
C VAL A 304 9.50 15.28 14.05
N PHE A 305 10.62 14.78 13.53
CA PHE A 305 10.85 14.64 12.09
C PHE A 305 11.05 13.20 11.59
N ALA A 306 11.27 12.22 12.48
CA ALA A 306 11.49 10.81 12.12
C ALA A 306 10.19 10.07 11.70
N ALA A 307 9.44 10.68 10.79
CA ALA A 307 8.12 10.27 10.36
C ALA A 307 8.15 9.07 9.41
N GLY A 308 7.26 8.10 9.67
CA GLY A 308 6.98 6.98 8.78
C GLY A 308 5.48 6.82 8.51
N PRO A 309 5.10 6.00 7.52
CA PRO A 309 3.70 5.76 7.23
C PRO A 309 3.01 4.99 8.38
N PRO A 310 1.70 5.16 8.57
CA PRO A 310 0.83 6.12 7.88
C PRO A 310 1.14 7.58 8.24
N TYR A 311 1.03 8.47 7.25
CA TYR A 311 1.20 9.93 7.40
C TYR A 311 -0.15 10.63 7.23
N TRP A 312 -0.44 11.63 8.04
CA TRP A 312 -1.57 12.54 7.91
C TRP A 312 -1.05 13.96 7.70
N MET A 313 -1.46 14.57 6.61
CA MET A 313 -1.06 15.92 6.23
C MET A 313 -2.27 16.63 5.66
N THR A 314 -2.32 17.95 5.72
CA THR A 314 -3.24 18.69 4.84
C THR A 314 -2.83 18.53 3.38
N ALA A 315 -3.73 18.77 2.43
CA ALA A 315 -3.41 18.65 1.00
C ALA A 315 -2.30 19.63 0.60
N ARG A 316 -2.34 20.85 1.14
CA ARG A 316 -1.28 21.84 0.94
C ARG A 316 0.07 21.34 1.44
N ASP A 317 0.13 20.81 2.66
CA ASP A 317 1.38 20.29 3.22
C ASP A 317 1.85 19.02 2.52
N ALA A 318 0.94 18.12 2.12
CA ALA A 318 1.25 16.93 1.35
C ALA A 318 1.90 17.30 0.00
N PHE A 319 1.40 18.33 -0.69
CA PHE A 319 2.03 18.83 -1.91
C PHE A 319 3.42 19.42 -1.63
N ARG A 320 3.54 20.33 -0.65
CA ARG A 320 4.83 20.95 -0.28
C ARG A 320 5.89 19.89 0.06
N ILE A 321 5.53 18.93 0.91
CA ILE A 321 6.40 17.82 1.30
C ILE A 321 6.76 16.98 0.08
N SER A 322 5.77 16.50 -0.71
CA SER A 322 6.06 15.64 -1.86
C SER A 322 6.95 16.30 -2.91
N TYR A 323 6.82 17.61 -3.10
CA TYR A 323 7.68 18.39 -3.98
C TYR A 323 9.14 18.38 -3.49
N LYS A 324 9.38 18.85 -2.27
CA LYS A 324 10.73 18.91 -1.68
C LYS A 324 11.33 17.52 -1.45
N TRP A 325 10.49 16.53 -1.18
CA TRP A 325 10.88 15.14 -1.05
C TRP A 325 11.43 14.59 -2.38
N ALA A 326 10.73 14.81 -3.49
CA ALA A 326 11.20 14.43 -4.81
C ALA A 326 12.48 15.20 -5.20
N GLU A 327 12.61 16.46 -4.80
CA GLU A 327 13.79 17.30 -5.03
C GLU A 327 15.04 16.79 -4.30
N PHE A 328 14.92 16.49 -3.01
CA PHE A 328 16.07 16.14 -2.16
C PHE A 328 16.49 14.68 -2.26
N LEU A 329 15.56 13.78 -2.58
CA LEU A 329 15.81 12.33 -2.59
C LEU A 329 17.02 11.91 -3.44
N PRO A 330 17.23 12.39 -4.68
CA PRO A 330 18.42 12.04 -5.46
C PRO A 330 19.74 12.41 -4.77
N SER A 331 19.82 13.60 -4.17
CA SER A 331 21.03 14.08 -3.48
C SER A 331 21.28 13.32 -2.18
N ILE A 332 20.23 13.01 -1.41
CA ILE A 332 20.32 12.14 -0.23
C ILE A 332 20.83 10.76 -0.62
N PHE A 333 20.26 10.15 -1.67
CA PHE A 333 20.65 8.83 -2.13
C PHE A 333 22.11 8.79 -2.59
N LYS A 334 22.60 9.84 -3.25
CA LYS A 334 24.01 9.98 -3.66
C LYS A 334 24.96 9.86 -2.46
N HIS A 335 24.64 10.51 -1.34
CA HIS A 335 25.49 10.55 -0.15
C HIS A 335 25.21 9.39 0.83
N HIS A 336 24.02 8.82 0.79
CA HIS A 336 23.60 7.72 1.66
C HIS A 336 22.65 6.74 0.94
N PRO A 337 23.18 5.85 0.08
CA PRO A 337 22.39 4.97 -0.79
C PRO A 337 21.84 3.75 -0.03
N VAL A 338 20.94 3.99 0.92
CA VAL A 338 20.27 2.95 1.71
C VAL A 338 18.83 2.75 1.27
N PHE A 339 18.24 1.59 1.59
CA PHE A 339 16.85 1.29 1.21
C PHE A 339 15.83 2.30 1.79
N MET A 340 16.15 2.94 2.93
CA MET A 340 15.32 3.96 3.58
C MET A 340 15.58 5.39 3.06
N ALA A 341 16.41 5.58 2.03
CA ALA A 341 16.71 6.92 1.52
C ALA A 341 15.43 7.67 1.12
N GLU A 342 14.41 6.95 0.64
CA GLU A 342 13.08 7.50 0.38
C GLU A 342 12.46 8.11 1.65
N MET A 343 12.27 7.36 2.73
CA MET A 343 11.76 7.90 4.00
C MET A 343 12.64 9.02 4.57
N TYR A 344 13.96 8.94 4.38
CA TYR A 344 14.87 10.00 4.83
C TYR A 344 14.67 11.30 4.04
N GLY A 345 14.36 11.19 2.75
CA GLY A 345 13.92 12.32 1.93
C GLY A 345 12.65 12.97 2.45
N TYR A 346 11.68 12.18 2.94
CA TYR A 346 10.48 12.73 3.58
C TYR A 346 10.83 13.55 4.82
N CYS A 347 11.65 12.98 5.71
CA CYS A 347 12.08 13.65 6.94
C CYS A 347 12.84 14.95 6.64
N MET A 348 13.71 14.92 5.64
CA MET A 348 14.46 16.08 5.16
C MET A 348 13.53 17.17 4.62
N ALA A 349 12.53 16.80 3.80
CA ALA A 349 11.55 17.73 3.27
C ALA A 349 10.69 18.36 4.37
N ALA A 350 10.18 17.56 5.31
CA ALA A 350 9.41 18.05 6.45
C ALA A 350 10.23 19.02 7.31
N ALA A 351 11.49 18.68 7.60
CA ALA A 351 12.40 19.54 8.35
C ALA A 351 12.72 20.86 7.62
N HIS A 352 12.95 20.81 6.31
CA HIS A 352 13.17 22.00 5.49
C HIS A 352 11.96 22.93 5.48
N LEU A 353 10.76 22.38 5.47
CA LEU A 353 9.50 23.13 5.48
C LEU A 353 9.05 23.57 6.89
N GLY A 354 9.80 23.21 7.94
CA GLY A 354 9.44 23.49 9.34
C GLY A 354 8.23 22.70 9.85
N LEU A 355 7.84 21.62 9.16
CA LEU A 355 6.64 20.83 9.45
C LEU A 355 6.92 19.77 10.52
N ARG A 356 6.93 20.20 11.79
CA ARG A 356 7.09 19.31 12.96
C ARG A 356 5.88 18.38 13.04
N HIS A 357 6.12 17.07 13.02
CA HIS A 357 5.06 16.08 13.07
C HIS A 357 4.65 15.74 14.50
N GLN A 358 3.35 15.60 14.71
CA GLN A 358 2.81 14.89 15.86
C GLN A 358 3.00 13.39 15.68
N MET A 359 3.97 12.85 16.40
CA MET A 359 4.46 11.47 16.23
C MET A 359 3.72 10.49 17.14
N ALA A 360 3.00 9.55 16.53
CA ALA A 360 2.21 8.51 17.18
C ALA A 360 2.93 7.17 17.17
N ARG A 361 2.80 6.40 18.25
CA ARG A 361 3.22 4.99 18.32
C ARG A 361 2.07 4.02 18.11
N GLY A 362 0.83 4.51 18.15
CA GLY A 362 -0.39 3.73 18.12
C GLY A 362 -1.01 3.45 16.75
N MET A 363 -0.44 3.98 15.66
CA MET A 363 -1.11 3.92 14.35
C MET A 363 -0.86 2.60 13.63
N MET A 364 0.25 1.94 13.94
CA MET A 364 0.70 0.73 13.26
C MET A 364 1.32 -0.29 14.23
N ILE A 365 1.18 -1.57 13.90
CA ILE A 365 2.10 -2.63 14.34
C ILE A 365 2.70 -3.37 13.15
N SER A 366 3.95 -3.79 13.29
CA SER A 366 4.69 -4.54 12.28
C SER A 366 5.72 -5.47 12.93
N ASN A 367 6.82 -4.92 13.43
CA ASN A 367 7.94 -5.71 13.89
C ASN A 367 7.63 -6.31 15.26
N VAL A 368 7.43 -7.63 15.29
CA VAL A 368 7.13 -8.40 16.51
C VAL A 368 8.21 -8.27 17.61
N GLY A 369 9.44 -7.89 17.26
CA GLY A 369 10.52 -7.62 18.21
C GLY A 369 10.54 -6.19 18.77
N MET A 370 9.72 -5.28 18.22
CA MET A 370 9.72 -3.88 18.60
C MET A 370 9.04 -3.67 19.96
N THR A 371 9.75 -3.09 20.92
CA THR A 371 9.22 -2.82 22.27
C THR A 371 8.77 -1.37 22.44
N ALA A 372 9.29 -0.45 21.64
CA ALA A 372 8.92 0.95 21.59
C ALA A 372 8.84 1.42 20.14
N GLY A 373 7.90 2.31 19.82
CA GLY A 373 7.71 2.83 18.46
C GLY A 373 6.41 2.35 17.82
N GLU A 374 6.01 1.12 18.08
CA GLU A 374 4.79 0.52 17.50
C GLU A 374 3.70 0.25 18.54
N GLY A 375 2.50 -0.04 18.06
CA GLY A 375 1.29 -0.16 18.86
C GLY A 375 1.20 -1.39 19.77
N TRP A 376 2.26 -2.21 19.85
CA TRP A 376 2.23 -3.47 20.58
C TRP A 376 1.95 -3.36 22.07
N ALA A 377 2.37 -2.25 22.69
CA ALA A 377 2.17 -2.03 24.12
C ALA A 377 0.69 -1.74 24.46
N PHE A 378 -0.13 -1.43 23.46
CA PHE A 378 -1.54 -1.08 23.62
C PHE A 378 -2.48 -2.26 23.41
N LEU A 379 -1.97 -3.34 22.81
CA LEU A 379 -2.69 -4.60 22.75
C LEU A 379 -2.57 -5.31 24.11
N PRO A 380 -3.68 -5.82 24.67
CA PRO A 380 -3.60 -6.64 25.87
C PRO A 380 -2.75 -7.88 25.59
N LYS A 381 -1.99 -8.32 26.58
CA LYS A 381 -1.26 -9.60 26.53
C LYS A 381 -2.24 -10.69 26.91
N ASP A 382 -2.90 -11.28 25.93
CA ASP A 382 -3.93 -12.30 26.13
C ASP A 382 -3.49 -13.62 25.46
N PRO A 383 -3.68 -14.79 26.09
CA PRO A 383 -3.46 -16.07 25.40
C PRO A 383 -4.32 -16.25 24.14
N LYS A 384 -5.41 -15.50 23.98
CA LYS A 384 -6.30 -15.52 22.80
C LYS A 384 -5.86 -14.50 21.73
N ALA A 385 -4.65 -14.68 21.20
CA ALA A 385 -4.14 -13.83 20.12
C ALA A 385 -5.00 -13.84 18.84
N CYS A 386 -5.74 -14.93 18.62
CA CYS A 386 -6.55 -15.14 17.42
C CYS A 386 -8.00 -14.63 17.55
N ASP A 387 -8.41 -14.18 18.74
CA ASP A 387 -9.68 -13.50 18.95
C ASP A 387 -9.59 -12.01 18.60
N VAL A 388 -9.28 -11.73 17.33
CA VAL A 388 -8.99 -10.36 16.86
C VAL A 388 -10.18 -9.42 17.04
N ALA A 389 -11.40 -9.94 16.92
CA ALA A 389 -12.64 -9.18 17.09
C ALA A 389 -12.74 -8.52 18.46
N ARG A 390 -12.17 -9.14 19.49
CA ARG A 390 -12.11 -8.59 20.85
C ARG A 390 -11.31 -7.29 20.95
N TYR A 391 -10.42 -7.03 19.99
CA TYR A 391 -9.51 -5.88 20.00
C TYR A 391 -9.94 -4.78 19.03
N ALA A 392 -11.13 -4.84 18.45
CA ALA A 392 -11.60 -3.90 17.43
C ALA A 392 -11.47 -2.41 17.82
N GLU A 393 -11.60 -2.09 19.11
CA GLU A 393 -11.45 -0.71 19.62
C GLU A 393 -10.01 -0.31 19.91
N THR A 394 -9.12 -1.28 20.13
CA THR A 394 -7.73 -1.06 20.57
C THR A 394 -6.70 -1.36 19.48
N VAL A 395 -7.13 -1.95 18.35
CA VAL A 395 -6.26 -2.29 17.24
C VAL A 395 -5.72 -1.01 16.58
N PRO A 396 -4.42 -0.96 16.22
CA PRO A 396 -3.88 0.13 15.41
C PRO A 396 -4.64 0.34 14.11
N HIS A 397 -4.50 1.51 13.47
CA HIS A 397 -5.17 1.76 12.18
C HIS A 397 -4.75 0.77 11.10
N VAL A 398 -3.48 0.34 11.12
CA VAL A 398 -2.92 -0.59 10.15
C VAL A 398 -2.08 -1.69 10.78
N LEU A 399 -2.10 -2.87 10.16
CA LEU A 399 -1.07 -3.90 10.33
C LEU A 399 -0.11 -3.79 9.16
N HIS A 400 1.13 -3.40 9.40
CA HIS A 400 2.13 -3.34 8.35
C HIS A 400 2.83 -4.69 8.22
N PHE A 401 2.53 -5.42 7.15
CA PHE A 401 3.01 -6.79 6.97
C PHE A 401 4.32 -6.86 6.16
N CYS A 402 5.22 -5.90 6.37
CA CYS A 402 6.51 -5.84 5.69
C CYS A 402 7.54 -6.87 6.19
N GLN A 403 7.34 -7.42 7.38
CA GLN A 403 8.20 -8.43 8.00
C GLN A 403 7.77 -9.86 7.64
N ARG A 404 8.53 -10.83 8.15
CA ARG A 404 8.15 -12.25 8.15
C ARG A 404 7.47 -12.57 9.48
N TYR A 405 6.34 -13.25 9.41
CA TYR A 405 5.61 -13.72 10.59
C TYR A 405 5.48 -15.22 10.52
N SER A 406 5.65 -15.89 11.66
CA SER A 406 5.50 -17.34 11.72
C SER A 406 5.17 -17.84 13.10
N ILE A 407 4.33 -18.86 13.15
CA ILE A 407 4.04 -19.65 14.35
C ILE A 407 3.51 -21.03 13.93
N GLY A 408 4.09 -22.08 14.51
CA GLY A 408 3.84 -23.45 14.11
C GLY A 408 4.13 -23.64 12.62
N ASP A 409 3.15 -24.20 11.92
CA ASP A 409 3.18 -24.41 10.47
C ASP A 409 2.72 -23.18 9.67
N PHE A 410 2.34 -22.07 10.30
CA PHE A 410 1.85 -20.88 9.60
C PHE A 410 3.00 -19.89 9.36
N PHE A 411 3.08 -19.35 8.15
CA PHE A 411 4.10 -18.38 7.78
C PHE A 411 3.58 -17.38 6.75
N ILE A 412 3.98 -16.13 6.94
CA ILE A 412 3.71 -15.00 6.05
C ILE A 412 5.02 -14.38 5.66
N ASN A 413 5.20 -14.25 4.35
CA ASN A 413 6.10 -13.29 3.74
C ASN A 413 5.37 -12.75 2.51
N LYS A 414 5.16 -11.44 2.44
CA LYS A 414 4.44 -10.81 1.31
C LYS A 414 5.02 -11.17 -0.07
N TYR A 415 6.32 -11.49 -0.14
CA TYR A 415 6.97 -11.89 -1.39
C TYR A 415 6.76 -13.36 -1.76
N LEU A 416 6.24 -14.19 -0.84
CA LEU A 416 5.91 -15.60 -1.06
C LEU A 416 4.40 -15.85 -1.14
N PHE A 417 3.57 -14.79 -1.07
CA PHE A 417 2.16 -14.92 -1.39
C PHE A 417 1.99 -15.24 -2.88
N PRO A 418 1.18 -16.26 -3.22
CA PRO A 418 0.86 -16.55 -4.61
C PRO A 418 0.26 -15.32 -5.28
N THR A 419 0.73 -14.98 -6.47
CA THR A 419 0.23 -13.81 -7.20
C THR A 419 -1.22 -13.98 -7.66
N ASP A 420 -1.70 -15.22 -7.71
CA ASP A 420 -3.05 -15.65 -8.06
C ASP A 420 -3.93 -15.95 -6.84
N ILE A 421 -3.53 -15.53 -5.63
CA ILE A 421 -4.31 -15.72 -4.38
C ILE A 421 -5.74 -15.15 -4.47
N LEU A 422 -5.96 -14.18 -5.37
CA LEU A 422 -7.27 -13.61 -5.71
C LEU A 422 -7.73 -14.07 -7.10
N SER A 423 -7.85 -15.39 -7.28
CA SER A 423 -8.41 -16.00 -8.49
C SER A 423 -9.56 -16.94 -8.15
N CYS A 424 -10.29 -17.38 -9.17
CA CYS A 424 -11.41 -18.29 -8.98
C CYS A 424 -10.93 -19.69 -8.59
N GLU A 425 -9.74 -20.06 -9.06
CA GLU A 425 -9.14 -21.38 -8.95
C GLU A 425 -8.28 -21.54 -7.70
N HIS A 426 -7.71 -20.46 -7.15
CA HIS A 426 -6.85 -20.55 -5.98
C HIS A 426 -7.65 -20.85 -4.70
N PRO A 427 -7.27 -21.84 -3.89
CA PRO A 427 -7.95 -22.16 -2.64
C PRO A 427 -7.79 -21.06 -1.58
N LEU A 428 -8.63 -21.10 -0.54
CA LEU A 428 -8.46 -20.22 0.61
C LEU A 428 -7.31 -20.70 1.50
N LEU A 429 -6.75 -19.78 2.29
CA LEU A 429 -5.69 -20.06 3.24
C LEU A 429 -6.21 -20.95 4.38
N GLU A 430 -5.41 -21.93 4.81
CA GLU A 430 -5.67 -22.66 6.04
C GLU A 430 -5.67 -21.71 7.24
N LEU A 431 -6.77 -21.63 8.00
CA LEU A 431 -6.82 -20.74 9.16
C LEU A 431 -6.15 -21.38 10.38
N PRO A 432 -5.38 -20.59 11.17
CA PRO A 432 -4.87 -21.06 12.46
C PRO A 432 -6.01 -21.38 13.44
N SER A 433 -5.77 -22.36 14.33
CA SER A 433 -6.69 -22.62 15.45
C SER A 433 -6.75 -21.40 16.38
N MET A 434 -7.94 -21.15 16.95
CA MET A 434 -8.12 -20.09 17.96
C MET A 434 -7.22 -20.29 19.19
N ASP A 435 -6.84 -21.54 19.45
CA ASP A 435 -6.12 -21.97 20.63
C ASP A 435 -4.63 -22.24 20.33
N MET A 436 -4.11 -21.74 19.19
CA MET A 436 -2.75 -22.08 18.71
C MET A 436 -1.64 -21.80 19.73
N LEU A 437 -1.86 -20.87 20.66
CA LEU A 437 -0.88 -20.52 21.70
C LEU A 437 -0.86 -21.51 22.87
N GLU A 438 -1.72 -22.52 22.94
CA GLU A 438 -1.69 -23.50 24.03
C GLU A 438 -0.47 -24.42 23.94
N ASP A 439 -0.18 -24.94 22.75
CA ASP A 439 0.81 -25.99 22.53
C ASP A 439 1.88 -25.64 21.47
N THR A 440 1.71 -24.55 20.73
CA THR A 440 2.67 -24.17 19.69
C THR A 440 3.81 -23.33 20.27
N TRP A 441 5.00 -23.94 20.27
CA TRP A 441 6.26 -23.37 20.76
C TRP A 441 7.39 -23.47 19.73
N TYR A 442 7.04 -23.40 18.44
CA TYR A 442 7.99 -23.43 17.35
C TYR A 442 7.50 -22.56 16.19
N SER A 443 8.39 -22.25 15.25
CA SER A 443 8.05 -21.60 13.99
C SER A 443 8.81 -22.20 12.83
N HIS A 444 8.10 -22.52 11.75
CA HIS A 444 8.69 -22.75 10.45
C HIS A 444 8.93 -21.43 9.70
N TYR A 445 10.08 -21.30 9.04
CA TYR A 445 10.35 -20.22 8.08
C TYR A 445 10.45 -20.81 6.68
N GLY A 446 9.87 -20.16 5.66
CA GLY A 446 9.58 -20.68 4.30
C GLY A 446 10.68 -21.51 3.62
N ASP A 447 11.92 -21.40 4.09
CA ASP A 447 13.09 -22.17 3.68
C ASP A 447 13.22 -23.56 4.33
N GLY A 448 12.27 -23.97 5.19
CA GLY A 448 12.25 -25.22 5.94
C GLY A 448 13.08 -25.22 7.23
N THR A 449 13.62 -24.07 7.63
CA THR A 449 14.20 -23.92 8.96
C THR A 449 13.10 -23.92 10.03
N VAL A 450 13.44 -24.42 11.22
CA VAL A 450 12.54 -24.48 12.38
C VAL A 450 13.25 -23.83 13.56
N ASP A 451 12.60 -22.85 14.16
CA ASP A 451 13.03 -22.21 15.40
C ASP A 451 12.16 -22.72 16.55
N GLN A 452 12.80 -23.10 17.65
CA GLN A 452 12.13 -23.61 18.85
C GLN A 452 12.12 -22.53 19.91
N TRP A 453 10.97 -22.28 20.51
CA TRP A 453 10.75 -21.16 21.41
C TRP A 453 10.74 -21.59 22.88
N GLY A 454 11.40 -20.81 23.72
CA GLY A 454 11.45 -21.02 25.16
C GLY A 454 10.31 -20.33 25.89
N LYS A 455 9.65 -21.04 26.82
CA LYS A 455 8.49 -20.53 27.58
C LYS A 455 8.71 -19.21 28.33
N SER A 456 9.93 -18.93 28.78
CA SER A 456 10.23 -17.74 29.57
C SER A 456 10.79 -16.56 28.76
N GLN A 457 11.34 -16.81 27.56
CA GLN A 457 12.06 -15.79 26.79
C GLN A 457 11.27 -15.29 25.58
N ASP A 458 10.47 -16.16 24.96
CA ASP A 458 9.87 -15.88 23.65
C ASP A 458 8.38 -15.58 23.69
N ASP A 459 7.73 -15.63 24.86
CA ASP A 459 6.26 -15.59 24.95
C ASP A 459 5.64 -14.33 24.31
N ILE A 460 6.29 -13.16 24.45
CA ILE A 460 5.84 -11.93 23.78
C ILE A 460 6.01 -12.02 22.26
N LYS A 461 7.16 -12.47 21.77
CA LYS A 461 7.44 -12.61 20.34
C LYS A 461 6.48 -13.64 19.71
N ARG A 462 6.22 -14.72 20.43
CA ARG A 462 5.26 -15.77 20.08
C ARG A 462 3.84 -15.25 19.98
N TYR A 463 3.36 -14.54 21.01
CA TYR A 463 2.06 -13.89 20.99
C TYR A 463 1.89 -12.95 19.78
N ARG A 464 2.89 -12.10 19.53
CA ARG A 464 2.84 -11.12 18.43
C ARG A 464 2.85 -11.77 17.05
N ASN A 465 3.61 -12.85 16.87
CA ASN A 465 3.54 -13.64 15.64
C ASN A 465 2.15 -14.26 15.47
N ALA A 466 1.60 -14.87 16.51
CA ALA A 466 0.23 -15.42 16.48
C ALA A 466 -0.80 -14.35 16.11
N PHE A 467 -0.73 -13.17 16.73
CA PHE A 467 -1.61 -12.06 16.43
C PHE A 467 -1.53 -11.65 14.95
N MET A 468 -0.32 -11.52 14.39
CA MET A 468 -0.15 -11.16 12.97
C MET A 468 -0.70 -12.23 12.04
N ILE A 469 -0.41 -13.51 12.28
CA ILE A 469 -0.95 -14.62 11.49
C ILE A 469 -2.48 -14.65 11.56
N CYS A 470 -3.04 -14.59 12.77
CA CYS A 470 -4.47 -14.66 13.01
C CYS A 470 -5.24 -13.41 12.58
N SER A 471 -4.56 -12.29 12.32
CA SER A 471 -5.17 -11.11 11.72
C SER A 471 -5.12 -11.14 10.19
N LEU A 472 -3.98 -11.54 9.61
CA LEU A 472 -3.74 -11.46 8.16
C LEU A 472 -4.41 -12.59 7.39
N PHE A 473 -4.41 -13.83 7.91
CA PHE A 473 -5.00 -14.98 7.20
C PHE A 473 -6.51 -14.83 7.00
N PRO A 474 -7.31 -14.54 8.04
CA PRO A 474 -8.73 -14.26 7.86
C PRO A 474 -9.00 -13.08 6.93
N ALA A 475 -8.24 -11.98 7.07
CA ALA A 475 -8.38 -10.81 6.21
C ALA A 475 -8.18 -11.13 4.72
N VAL A 476 -7.13 -11.89 4.37
CA VAL A 476 -6.91 -12.34 2.98
C VAL A 476 -8.02 -13.27 2.51
N ASN A 477 -8.48 -14.19 3.36
CA ASN A 477 -9.59 -15.09 3.02
C ASN A 477 -10.92 -14.34 2.80
N GLU A 478 -11.21 -13.31 3.59
CA GLU A 478 -12.40 -12.47 3.43
C GLU A 478 -12.36 -11.71 2.10
N ALA A 479 -11.20 -11.12 1.76
CA ALA A 479 -11.01 -10.45 0.48
C ALA A 479 -11.12 -11.44 -0.71
N ALA A 480 -10.49 -12.62 -0.60
CA ALA A 480 -10.56 -13.65 -1.63
C ALA A 480 -11.98 -14.21 -1.80
N LYS A 481 -12.72 -14.41 -0.70
CA LYS A 481 -14.13 -14.77 -0.72
C LYS A 481 -14.96 -13.73 -1.46
N PHE A 482 -14.81 -12.45 -1.11
CA PHE A 482 -15.53 -11.38 -1.77
C PHE A 482 -15.21 -11.33 -3.27
N TYR A 483 -13.94 -11.47 -3.64
CA TYR A 483 -13.52 -11.58 -5.04
C TYR A 483 -14.27 -12.71 -5.76
N LYS A 484 -14.27 -13.91 -5.17
CA LYS A 484 -14.93 -15.08 -5.76
C LYS A 484 -16.42 -14.87 -5.92
N ASP A 485 -17.09 -14.33 -4.91
CA ASP A 485 -18.54 -14.09 -4.92
C ASP A 485 -18.97 -13.09 -6.01
N GLN A 486 -18.12 -12.12 -6.35
CA GLN A 486 -18.41 -11.08 -7.33
C GLN A 486 -17.92 -11.37 -8.76
N HIS A 487 -16.92 -12.23 -8.91
CA HIS A 487 -16.21 -12.37 -10.20
C HIS A 487 -16.13 -13.78 -10.76
N CYS A 488 -16.47 -14.81 -9.98
CA CYS A 488 -16.36 -16.20 -10.40
C CYS A 488 -17.72 -16.80 -10.77
N ASP A 489 -17.70 -17.81 -11.65
CA ASP A 489 -18.89 -18.56 -12.00
C ASP A 489 -19.32 -19.43 -10.79
N LYS A 490 -20.57 -19.28 -10.37
CA LYS A 490 -21.15 -20.03 -9.24
C LYS A 490 -21.33 -21.52 -9.55
N SER A 491 -21.20 -21.91 -10.82
CA SER A 491 -21.25 -23.31 -11.27
C SER A 491 -19.90 -24.02 -11.20
N ASP A 492 -18.80 -23.31 -10.97
CA ASP A 492 -17.47 -23.90 -10.81
C ASP A 492 -17.33 -24.56 -9.43
N PRO A 493 -16.99 -25.87 -9.34
CA PRO A 493 -16.74 -26.54 -8.07
C PRO A 493 -15.59 -25.94 -7.26
N ASN A 494 -14.70 -25.09 -7.79
CA ASN A 494 -13.73 -24.34 -6.99
C ASN A 494 -14.31 -23.10 -6.26
N THR A 495 -15.63 -23.01 -6.17
CA THR A 495 -16.35 -22.27 -5.11
C THR A 495 -16.23 -22.93 -3.74
N VAL A 496 -15.55 -24.07 -3.61
CA VAL A 496 -15.35 -24.70 -2.32
C VAL A 496 -14.36 -23.86 -1.51
N TYR A 497 -14.85 -23.34 -0.38
CA TYR A 497 -14.11 -22.68 0.69
C TYR A 497 -13.11 -23.63 1.39
N GLU A 498 -12.37 -24.44 0.62
CA GLU A 498 -11.35 -25.34 1.15
C GLU A 498 -10.16 -24.50 1.62
N LEU A 499 -9.91 -24.58 2.92
CA LEU A 499 -8.83 -23.91 3.62
C LEU A 499 -7.56 -24.76 3.50
N THR A 500 -7.02 -24.91 2.28
CA THR A 500 -5.95 -25.88 2.00
C THR A 500 -4.60 -25.26 1.71
N TRP A 501 -4.52 -23.95 1.49
CA TRP A 501 -3.22 -23.34 1.25
C TRP A 501 -2.49 -23.08 2.57
N ASN A 502 -1.42 -23.84 2.77
CA ASN A 502 -0.35 -23.53 3.70
C ASN A 502 0.96 -23.67 2.91
N HIS A 503 1.68 -22.56 2.74
CA HIS A 503 2.93 -22.46 1.96
C HIS A 503 3.91 -23.63 2.20
N PHE A 504 4.03 -24.10 3.45
CA PHE A 504 4.90 -25.23 3.77
C PHE A 504 4.36 -26.58 3.35
N ARG A 505 3.04 -26.78 3.51
CA ARG A 505 2.39 -28.04 3.14
C ARG A 505 2.30 -28.16 1.62
N SER A 506 2.18 -27.05 0.90
CA SER A 506 2.11 -27.02 -0.57
C SER A 506 3.47 -27.24 -1.27
N GLU A 507 4.60 -26.73 -0.73
CA GLU A 507 5.90 -26.82 -1.42
C GLU A 507 6.90 -27.82 -0.81
N LYS A 508 6.75 -28.22 0.47
CA LYS A 508 7.66 -29.19 1.14
C LYS A 508 6.98 -30.40 1.75
N GLY A 509 5.71 -30.32 2.14
CA GLY A 509 4.95 -31.47 2.66
C GLY A 509 5.01 -32.66 1.70
N ILE A 510 4.74 -32.43 0.42
CA ILE A 510 4.77 -33.48 -0.62
C ILE A 510 6.17 -34.09 -0.83
N LYS A 511 7.24 -33.29 -0.68
CA LYS A 511 8.61 -33.76 -0.97
C LYS A 511 9.22 -34.53 0.20
N LEU A 512 9.04 -34.02 1.42
CA LEU A 512 9.53 -34.66 2.65
C LEU A 512 8.68 -35.87 3.07
N GLU A 513 7.37 -35.85 2.82
CA GLU A 513 6.49 -37.00 3.07
C GLU A 513 6.78 -38.15 2.08
N LYS A 514 7.03 -37.84 0.80
CA LYS A 514 7.46 -38.84 -0.20
C LYS A 514 8.84 -39.42 0.10
N GLU A 515 9.80 -38.61 0.55
CA GLU A 515 11.14 -39.08 0.94
C GLU A 515 11.10 -39.88 2.26
N GLY A 516 10.23 -39.50 3.20
CA GLY A 516 9.99 -40.22 4.45
C GLY A 516 9.28 -41.57 4.27
N LEU A 517 8.26 -41.64 3.40
CA LEU A 517 7.60 -42.89 3.01
C LEU A 517 8.54 -43.81 2.24
N ALA A 518 9.31 -43.27 1.28
CA ALA A 518 10.32 -44.04 0.54
C ALA A 518 11.41 -44.60 1.46
N ARG A 519 11.79 -43.87 2.52
CA ARG A 519 12.75 -44.35 3.53
C ARG A 519 12.16 -45.47 4.39
N LYS A 520 10.93 -45.33 4.88
CA LYS A 520 10.23 -46.37 5.65
C LYS A 520 9.97 -47.66 4.84
N GLU A 521 9.67 -47.55 3.54
CA GLU A 521 9.55 -48.71 2.66
C GLU A 521 10.89 -49.42 2.40
N ARG A 522 11.99 -48.66 2.26
CA ARG A 522 13.34 -49.23 2.13
C ARG A 522 13.79 -49.94 3.41
N GLU A 523 13.39 -49.44 4.57
CA GLU A 523 13.67 -50.06 5.87
C GLU A 523 12.80 -51.30 6.11
N LYS A 524 11.53 -51.31 5.66
CA LYS A 524 10.66 -52.50 5.67
C LYS A 524 11.08 -53.61 4.72
N LYS A 525 11.69 -53.28 3.57
CA LYS A 525 12.26 -54.27 2.62
C LYS A 525 13.62 -54.84 3.05
N LYS A 526 14.25 -54.24 4.06
CA LYS A 526 15.53 -54.66 4.66
C LYS A 526 15.37 -55.51 5.93
N LYS A 527 14.15 -55.62 6.45
CA LYS A 527 13.74 -56.64 7.43
C LYS A 527 13.04 -57.76 6.69
#